data_AF-A0A7W6SAC0-F1
#
_entry.id   AF-A0A7W6SAC0-F1
#
_cell.length_a   1.000
_cell.length_b   1.000
_cell.length_c   1.000
_cell.angle_alpha   90.00
_cell.angle_beta   90.00
_cell.angle_gamma   90.00
#
_symmetry.space_group_name_H-M   'P 1'
#
loop_
_entity.id
_entity.type
_entity.pdbx_description
1 polymer ?
#
loop_
_entity_poly.entity_id
_entity_poly.type
_entity_poly.pdbx_seq_one_letter_code
_entity_poly.pdbx_strand_id
1 'polypeptide(L)'
;MTELMDRKLLDAMLNSEKRGDYRTLRSHVLYKGAIVADSKDNDVVRDFAHLMVRASRAWRIEMRDGEGSLLDPLNAQNIRWGLVPCPPVVP
;
A
#
# COMPACT_ATOMS: atom_id res chain seq x y z
N MET A 1 -17.39 14.76 8.93
CA MET A 1 -17.51 13.70 7.91
C MET A 1 -16.19 13.44 7.17
N THR A 2 -15.34 14.46 7.01
CA THR A 2 -14.02 14.38 6.38
C THR A 2 -13.02 13.48 7.12
N GLU A 3 -12.84 13.68 8.43
CA GLU A 3 -11.82 12.94 9.21
C GLU A 3 -12.04 11.41 9.25
N LEU A 4 -13.30 10.95 9.34
CA LEU A 4 -13.63 9.52 9.27
C LEU A 4 -13.28 8.92 7.89
N MET A 5 -13.41 9.70 6.82
CA MET A 5 -13.05 9.28 5.47
C MET A 5 -11.52 9.23 5.32
N ASP A 6 -10.82 10.23 5.84
CA ASP A 6 -9.35 10.32 5.80
C ASP A 6 -8.73 9.13 6.55
N ARG A 7 -9.28 8.79 7.72
CA ARG A 7 -8.89 7.60 8.48
C ARG A 7 -9.12 6.31 7.70
N LYS A 8 -10.28 6.13 7.07
CA LYS A 8 -10.58 4.94 6.25
C LYS A 8 -9.63 4.80 5.05
N LEU A 9 -9.27 5.92 4.42
CA LEU A 9 -8.29 5.92 3.33
C LEU A 9 -6.91 5.50 3.83
N LEU A 10 -6.46 6.06 4.97
CA LEU A 10 -5.21 5.65 5.60
C LEU A 10 -5.22 4.17 5.99
N ASP A 11 -6.30 3.68 6.60
CA ASP A 11 -6.45 2.27 6.99
C ASP A 11 -6.36 1.33 5.78
N ALA A 12 -6.95 1.70 4.63
CA ALA A 12 -6.83 0.93 3.39
C ALA A 12 -5.39 0.90 2.87
N MET A 13 -4.66 2.01 2.97
CA MET A 13 -3.25 2.09 2.61
C MET A 13 -2.37 1.24 3.55
N LEU A 14 -2.57 1.35 4.86
CA LEU A 14 -1.86 0.53 5.86
C LEU A 14 -2.15 -0.96 5.70
N ASN A 15 -3.38 -1.33 5.34
CA ASN A 15 -3.72 -2.72 5.04
C ASN A 15 -3.00 -3.24 3.78
N SER A 16 -2.81 -2.38 2.77
CA SER A 16 -2.02 -2.72 1.59
C SER A 16 -0.55 -2.93 1.93
N GLU A 17 0.03 -2.05 2.76
CA GLU A 17 1.40 -2.21 3.29
C GLU A 17 1.55 -3.52 4.08
N LYS A 18 0.62 -3.79 4.99
CA LYS A 18 0.65 -5.00 5.83
C LYS A 18 0.66 -6.28 5.00
N ARG A 19 0.00 -6.29 3.84
CA ARG A 19 -0.06 -7.43 2.91
C ARG A 19 1.12 -7.50 1.95
N GLY A 20 2.06 -6.55 2.02
CA GLY A 20 3.14 -6.39 1.04
C GLY A 20 2.64 -6.05 -0.36
N ASP A 21 1.38 -5.61 -0.51
CA ASP A 21 0.79 -5.25 -1.80
C ASP A 21 1.13 -3.79 -2.14
N TYR A 22 2.41 -3.58 -2.46
CA TYR A 22 2.97 -2.26 -2.71
C TYR A 22 2.52 -1.65 -4.04
N ARG A 23 2.02 -2.46 -4.98
CA ARG A 23 1.35 -2.01 -6.21
C ARG A 23 0.02 -1.33 -5.90
N THR A 24 -0.84 -1.99 -5.13
CA THR A 24 -2.12 -1.42 -4.69
C THR A 24 -1.87 -0.20 -3.82
N LEU A 25 -0.91 -0.26 -2.89
CA LEU A 25 -0.52 0.89 -2.07
C LEU A 25 -0.08 2.09 -2.93
N ARG A 26 0.76 1.87 -3.96
CA ARG A 26 1.19 2.95 -4.87
C ARG A 26 -0.01 3.60 -5.57
N SER A 27 -1.00 2.81 -5.98
CA SER A 27 -2.23 3.33 -6.58
C SER A 27 -3.02 4.17 -5.60
N HIS A 28 -3.19 3.73 -4.36
CA HIS A 28 -3.84 4.53 -3.32
C HIS A 28 -3.11 5.86 -3.09
N VAL A 29 -1.78 5.82 -2.95
CA VAL A 29 -0.98 7.03 -2.75
C VAL A 29 -1.12 8.00 -3.93
N LEU A 30 -1.03 7.51 -5.16
CA LEU A 30 -1.11 8.34 -6.37
C LEU A 30 -2.46 9.05 -6.51
N TYR A 31 -3.57 8.33 -6.30
CA TYR A 31 -4.91 8.87 -6.57
C TYR A 31 -5.60 9.48 -5.35
N LYS A 32 -5.20 9.11 -4.14
CA LYS A 32 -5.88 9.49 -2.89
C LYS A 32 -4.93 10.02 -1.81
N GLY A 33 -3.61 9.98 -2.00
CA GLY A 33 -2.64 10.43 -1.01
C GLY A 33 -2.77 11.91 -0.65
N ALA A 34 -3.10 12.76 -1.63
CA ALA A 34 -3.33 14.19 -1.38
C ALA A 34 -4.47 14.45 -0.39
N ILE A 35 -5.52 13.62 -0.41
CA ILE A 35 -6.66 13.76 0.52
C ILE A 35 -6.21 13.47 1.95
N VAL A 36 -5.43 12.39 2.15
CA VAL A 36 -4.93 12.01 3.47
C VAL A 36 -3.88 13.02 3.99
N ALA A 37 -3.04 13.55 3.09
CA ALA A 37 -2.04 14.56 3.42
C ALA A 37 -2.65 15.90 3.86
N ASP A 38 -3.85 16.23 3.37
CA ASP A 38 -4.57 17.48 3.68
C ASP A 38 -5.57 17.31 4.85
N SER A 39 -5.51 16.15 5.54
CA SER A 39 -6.35 15.87 6.71
C SER A 39 -6.11 16.89 7.82
N LYS A 40 -7.19 17.26 8.53
CA LYS A 40 -7.12 18.10 9.73
C LYS A 40 -6.72 17.32 10.98
N ASP A 41 -6.76 15.99 10.91
CA ASP A 41 -6.30 15.11 11.96
C ASP A 41 -4.78 14.90 11.84
N ASN A 42 -4.03 15.51 12.77
CA ASN A 42 -2.56 15.43 12.81
C ASN A 42 -2.04 14.00 12.99
N ASP A 43 -2.78 13.12 13.66
CA ASP A 43 -2.37 11.72 13.80
C ASP A 43 -2.44 11.00 12.46
N VAL A 44 -3.48 11.26 11.65
CA VAL A 44 -3.61 10.72 10.30
C VAL A 44 -2.47 11.20 9.40
N VAL A 45 -2.16 12.50 9.43
CA VAL A 45 -1.06 13.06 8.61
C VAL A 45 0.29 12.47 9.01
N ARG A 46 0.56 12.35 10.32
CA ARG A 46 1.80 11.74 10.84
C ARG A 46 1.93 10.29 10.39
N ASP A 47 0.88 9.50 10.58
CA ASP A 47 0.90 8.08 10.28
C ASP A 47 1.01 7.83 8.76
N PHE A 48 0.38 8.68 7.95
CA PHE A 48 0.56 8.69 6.50
C PHE A 48 2.00 9.04 6.09
N ALA A 49 2.62 10.03 6.72
CA ALA A 49 4.02 10.37 6.44
C ALA A 49 4.97 9.20 6.77
N HIS A 50 4.76 8.51 7.90
CA HIS A 50 5.53 7.31 8.26
C HIS A 50 5.32 6.17 7.25
N LEU A 51 4.08 5.97 6.80
CA LEU A 51 3.78 5.02 5.73
C LEU A 51 4.54 5.35 4.44
N MET A 52 4.58 6.62 4.03
CA MET A 52 5.31 7.05 2.83
C MET A 52 6.82 6.75 2.89
N VAL A 53 7.44 6.91 4.05
CA VAL A 53 8.85 6.55 4.26
C VAL A 53 9.07 5.06 4.04
N ARG A 54 8.23 4.20 4.64
CA ARG A 54 8.34 2.74 4.48
C ARG A 54 8.01 2.28 3.07
N ALA A 55 6.93 2.81 2.47
CA ALA A 55 6.51 2.50 1.12
C ALA A 55 7.57 2.88 0.07
N SER A 56 8.22 4.04 0.21
CA SER A 56 9.29 4.45 -0.70
C SER A 56 10.50 3.50 -0.67
N ARG A 57 10.83 2.97 0.51
CA ARG A 57 11.87 1.95 0.66
C ARG A 57 11.45 0.64 0.00
N ALA A 58 10.22 0.19 0.21
CA ALA A 58 9.68 -1.02 -0.39
C ALA A 58 9.66 -0.94 -1.93
N TRP A 59 9.21 0.18 -2.48
CA TRP A 59 9.23 0.42 -3.92
C TRP A 59 10.64 0.40 -4.53
N ARG A 60 11.64 0.90 -3.80
CA ARG A 60 13.03 0.80 -4.25
C ARG A 60 13.52 -0.65 -4.31
N ILE A 61 13.09 -1.47 -3.34
CA ILE A 61 13.38 -2.90 -3.34
C ILE A 61 12.69 -3.56 -4.53
N GLU A 62 11.40 -3.32 -4.75
CA GLU A 62 10.67 -3.88 -5.91
C GLU A 62 11.21 -3.40 -7.26
N MET A 63 11.71 -2.17 -7.36
CA MET A 63 12.39 -1.69 -8.57
C MET A 63 13.69 -2.45 -8.87
N ARG A 64 14.37 -2.95 -7.82
CA ARG A 64 15.61 -3.70 -7.93
C ARG A 64 15.36 -5.19 -8.15
N ASP A 65 14.42 -5.76 -7.41
CA ASP A 65 14.22 -7.21 -7.26
C ASP A 65 12.99 -7.74 -8.03
N GLY A 66 12.23 -6.84 -8.68
CA GLY A 66 11.00 -7.15 -9.39
C GLY A 66 9.74 -6.74 -8.61
N GLU A 67 8.72 -6.32 -9.37
CA GLU A 67 7.41 -5.95 -8.81
C GLU A 67 6.77 -7.16 -8.10
N GLY A 68 6.28 -6.96 -6.88
CA GLY A 68 5.70 -8.03 -6.07
C GLY A 68 6.71 -8.90 -5.32
N SER A 69 8.02 -8.58 -5.36
CA SER A 69 9.05 -9.29 -4.59
C SER A 69 8.85 -9.22 -3.07
N LEU A 70 8.06 -8.26 -2.58
CA LEU A 70 7.72 -8.07 -1.17
C LEU A 70 6.31 -8.55 -0.80
N LEU A 71 5.59 -9.19 -1.72
CA LEU A 71 4.22 -9.65 -1.46
C LEU A 71 4.25 -10.67 -0.31
N ASP A 72 3.42 -10.45 0.72
CA ASP A 72 3.32 -11.36 1.87
C ASP A 72 2.89 -12.76 1.37
N PRO A 73 3.58 -13.86 1.73
CA PRO A 73 3.20 -15.21 1.35
C PRO A 73 1.77 -15.62 1.77
N LEU A 74 1.08 -14.91 2.67
CA LEU A 74 -0.37 -15.10 2.85
C LEU A 74 -1.18 -14.74 1.59
N ASN A 75 -0.71 -13.78 0.79
CA ASN A 75 -1.24 -13.53 -0.55
C ASN A 75 -0.83 -14.63 -1.55
N ALA A 76 0.27 -15.35 -1.37
CA ALA A 76 0.58 -16.54 -2.17
C ALA A 76 -0.50 -17.62 -1.99
N GLN A 77 -1.09 -17.73 -0.79
CA GLN A 77 -2.22 -18.62 -0.54
C GLN A 77 -3.52 -18.11 -1.19
N ASN A 78 -3.76 -16.79 -1.20
CA ASN A 78 -4.88 -16.19 -1.95
C ASN A 78 -4.72 -16.32 -3.47
N ILE A 79 -3.50 -16.23 -3.99
CA ILE A 79 -3.13 -16.53 -5.38
C ILE A 79 -3.36 -18.02 -5.66
N ARG A 80 -2.93 -18.91 -4.76
CA ARG A 80 -3.19 -20.36 -4.84
C ARG A 80 -4.69 -20.69 -4.82
N TRP A 81 -5.49 -19.91 -4.11
CA TRP A 81 -6.95 -20.01 -4.09
C TRP A 81 -7.63 -19.30 -5.28
N GLY A 82 -6.88 -18.63 -6.15
CA GLY A 82 -7.43 -17.94 -7.34
C GLY A 82 -8.23 -16.67 -7.02
N LEU A 83 -8.12 -16.13 -5.81
CA LEU A 83 -8.84 -14.93 -5.38
C LEU A 83 -8.20 -13.63 -5.89
N VAL A 84 -6.93 -13.70 -6.28
CA VAL A 84 -6.16 -12.60 -6.85
C VAL A 84 -5.33 -13.14 -8.02
N PRO A 85 -5.31 -12.47 -9.19
CA PRO A 85 -4.48 -12.91 -10.31
C PRO A 85 -2.99 -12.87 -9.94
N CYS A 86 -2.29 -13.96 -10.21
CA CYS A 86 -0.84 -14.02 -10.04
C CYS A 86 -0.18 -13.02 -11.01
N PRO A 87 0.72 -12.12 -10.56
CA PRO A 87 1.46 -11.28 -11.49
C PRO A 87 2.34 -12.18 -12.39
N PRO A 88 2.50 -11.83 -13.68
CA PRO A 88 3.35 -12.59 -14.58
C PRO A 88 4.79 -12.58 -14.04
N VAL A 89 5.37 -13.78 -13.90
CA VAL A 89 6.80 -13.92 -13.60
C VAL A 89 7.55 -13.48 -14.85
N VAL A 90 8.18 -12.31 -14.80
CA VAL A 90 9.06 -11.85 -15.89
C VAL A 90 10.38 -12.61 -15.76
N PRO A 91 10.85 -13.32 -16.80
CA PRO A 91 12.07 -14.12 -16.76
C PRO A 91 13.35 -13.29 -16.63
#